data_AF-A0A381TNY9-F1
#
_entry.id   AF-A0A381TNY9-F1
#
_cell.length_a   1.000
_cell.length_b   1.000
_cell.length_c   1.000
_cell.angle_alpha   90.00
_cell.angle_beta   90.00
_cell.angle_gamma   90.00
#
_symmetry.space_group_name_H-M   'P 1'
#
loop_
_entity.id
_entity.type
_entity.pdbx_description
1 polymer ?
#
loop_
_entity_poly.entity_id
_entity_poly.type
_entity_poly.pdbx_seq_one_letter_code
_entity_poly.pdbx_strand_id
1 'polypeptide(L)'
;MSGLKRESIVNFLDNPETGFAVAYAIISLLLIFLTLFAIAFELQAPIFVKQHGWFFSSLEILILGFFSFDLTLRIICYKNRLKYLTSFYGLVDVLTVVPGLIGIFIPLGINTTWIRLLRIFRLWRAIPIIQLVGSENVVAGLSGRVLPFMAAALGLKVLTLVLEDHEWWPTIGNLSVVLGVVGFALAILLGAKLSVVNGRLYAIEDAVCRIVGALRMLRANSDISQEVTVWANQFEENLRNPDKTGIRNMREQTEALAVRLEAGGVRGPNVAGFHRDVAYVLHRATAEIPVAYEAFLRYVTISYTAAVVLVVPGLTGVIASALVVYALVGAYFLVEDMDSPLSFDKDSYIRADLEPLSQFNEY
;
A
#
# COMPACT_ATOMS: atom_id res chain seq x y z
N MET A 1 -7.33 28.67 -25.83
CA MET A 1 -6.50 28.76 -24.61
C MET A 1 -7.22 28.38 -23.30
N SER A 2 -8.56 28.47 -23.18
CA SER A 2 -9.28 28.13 -21.94
C SER A 2 -9.53 26.63 -21.70
N GLY A 3 -9.50 25.80 -22.74
CA GLY A 3 -9.70 24.33 -22.63
C GLY A 3 -8.50 23.59 -22.04
N LEU A 4 -7.28 23.88 -22.51
CA LEU A 4 -6.03 23.24 -22.05
C LEU A 4 -5.76 23.45 -20.55
N LYS A 5 -6.09 24.62 -19.99
CA LYS A 5 -5.95 24.88 -18.55
C LYS A 5 -6.95 24.07 -17.70
N ARG A 6 -8.14 23.76 -18.23
CA ARG A 6 -9.15 22.96 -17.51
C ARG A 6 -8.76 21.49 -17.47
N GLU A 7 -8.29 20.94 -18.59
CA GLU A 7 -7.80 19.55 -18.66
C GLU A 7 -6.58 19.35 -17.76
N SER A 8 -5.68 20.33 -17.66
CA SER A 8 -4.54 20.28 -16.74
C SER A 8 -4.97 20.27 -15.25
N ILE A 9 -6.01 21.01 -14.87
CA ILE A 9 -6.53 21.01 -13.49
C ILE A 9 -7.27 19.70 -13.18
N VAL A 10 -8.02 19.15 -14.14
CA VAL A 10 -8.67 17.84 -13.99
C VAL A 10 -7.62 16.74 -13.82
N ASN A 11 -6.57 16.74 -14.65
CA ASN A 11 -5.45 15.80 -14.48
C ASN A 11 -4.76 15.98 -13.13
N PHE A 12 -4.54 17.20 -12.65
CA PHE A 12 -4.00 17.44 -11.31
C PHE A 12 -4.87 16.82 -10.19
N LEU A 13 -6.20 16.87 -10.35
CA LEU A 13 -7.16 16.39 -9.36
C LEU A 13 -7.43 14.87 -9.42
N ASP A 14 -7.27 14.27 -10.60
CA ASP A 14 -7.63 12.88 -10.87
C ASP A 14 -6.43 11.96 -11.09
N ASN A 15 -5.25 12.49 -11.40
CA ASN A 15 -4.00 11.75 -11.60
C ASN A 15 -2.82 12.58 -11.05
N PRO A 16 -2.50 12.46 -9.74
CA PRO A 16 -1.52 13.29 -9.07
C PRO A 16 -0.10 12.82 -9.42
N GLU A 17 0.36 13.18 -10.61
CA GLU A 17 1.74 12.90 -11.04
C GLU A 17 2.73 13.96 -10.50
N THR A 18 2.21 15.08 -10.00
CA THR A 18 3.02 16.19 -9.47
C THR A 18 3.05 16.20 -7.94
N GLY A 19 4.18 16.60 -7.34
CA GLY A 19 4.33 16.65 -5.88
C GLY A 19 3.27 17.50 -5.16
N PHE A 20 2.73 18.54 -5.81
CA PHE A 20 1.62 19.33 -5.28
C PHE A 20 0.30 18.56 -5.23
N ALA A 21 0.04 17.70 -6.22
CA ALA A 21 -1.16 16.89 -6.28
C ALA A 21 -1.14 15.78 -5.22
N VAL A 22 0.04 15.23 -4.94
CA VAL A 22 0.29 14.30 -3.83
C VAL A 22 0.01 14.97 -2.49
N ALA A 23 0.56 16.16 -2.25
CA ALA A 23 0.31 16.91 -1.02
C ALA A 23 -1.20 17.19 -0.84
N TYR A 24 -1.89 17.54 -1.92
CA TYR A 24 -3.33 17.73 -1.92
C TYR A 24 -4.11 16.46 -1.55
N ALA A 25 -3.72 15.30 -2.09
CA ALA A 25 -4.32 14.00 -1.76
C ALA A 25 -4.10 13.62 -0.28
N ILE A 26 -2.88 13.82 0.24
CA ILE A 26 -2.53 13.57 1.64
C ILE A 26 -3.33 14.49 2.57
N ILE A 27 -3.42 15.79 2.26
CA ILE A 27 -4.22 16.74 3.03
C ILE A 27 -5.70 16.32 3.03
N SER A 28 -6.25 15.99 1.86
CA SER A 28 -7.64 15.53 1.75
C SER A 28 -7.91 14.31 2.63
N LEU A 29 -6.99 13.34 2.63
CA LEU A 29 -7.08 12.15 3.46
C LEU A 29 -6.97 12.48 4.96
N LEU A 30 -6.05 13.37 5.35
CA LEU A 30 -5.91 13.82 6.73
C LEU A 30 -7.20 14.48 7.23
N LEU A 31 -7.84 15.32 6.41
CA LEU A 31 -9.12 15.95 6.75
C LEU A 31 -10.26 14.91 6.89
N ILE A 32 -10.25 13.84 6.09
CA ILE A 32 -11.19 12.72 6.27
C ILE A 32 -10.96 12.07 7.64
N PHE A 33 -9.74 11.67 7.98
CA PHE A 33 -9.44 11.08 9.29
C PHE A 33 -9.82 12.02 10.45
N LEU A 34 -9.49 13.30 10.34
CA LEU A 34 -9.82 14.31 11.35
C LEU A 34 -11.34 14.42 11.56
N THR A 35 -12.13 14.28 10.49
CA THR A 35 -13.60 14.22 10.59
C THR A 35 -14.07 12.99 11.36
N LEU A 36 -13.47 11.82 11.11
CA LEU A 36 -13.84 10.57 11.82
C LEU A 36 -13.54 10.66 13.31
N PHE A 37 -12.37 11.20 13.67
CA PHE A 37 -12.04 11.46 15.06
C PHE A 37 -13.02 12.46 15.68
N ALA A 38 -13.33 13.57 15.01
CA ALA A 38 -14.29 14.55 15.53
C ALA A 38 -15.66 13.93 15.82
N ILE A 39 -16.19 13.09 14.92
CA ILE A 39 -17.46 12.36 15.13
C ILE A 39 -17.35 11.40 16.32
N ALA A 40 -16.24 10.65 16.42
CA ALA A 40 -16.04 9.73 17.53
C ALA A 40 -15.98 10.45 18.90
N PHE A 41 -15.33 11.62 18.95
CA PHE A 41 -15.31 12.47 20.14
C PHE A 41 -16.69 13.06 20.46
N GLU A 42 -17.47 13.46 19.46
CA GLU A 42 -18.84 13.98 19.67
C GLU A 42 -19.74 12.92 20.30
N LEU A 43 -19.62 11.65 19.87
CA LEU A 43 -20.39 10.52 20.40
C LEU A 43 -19.97 10.12 21.82
N GLN A 44 -18.67 9.98 22.07
CA GLN A 44 -18.17 9.39 23.33
C GLN A 44 -17.83 10.42 24.41
N ALA A 45 -17.57 11.68 24.04
CA ALA A 45 -17.19 12.74 24.97
C ALA A 45 -17.99 14.04 24.71
N PRO A 46 -19.34 14.00 24.74
CA PRO A 46 -20.18 15.13 24.36
C PRO A 46 -19.96 16.37 25.24
N ILE A 47 -19.62 16.19 26.52
CA ILE A 47 -19.32 17.29 27.45
C ILE A 47 -18.02 18.00 27.05
N PHE A 48 -16.98 17.24 26.72
CA PHE A 48 -15.69 17.78 26.29
C PHE A 48 -15.82 18.56 24.98
N VAL A 49 -16.59 18.02 24.02
CA VAL A 49 -16.88 18.68 22.75
C VAL A 49 -17.68 19.96 22.95
N LYS A 50 -18.68 19.97 23.84
CA LYS A 50 -19.45 21.19 24.19
C LYS A 50 -18.55 22.25 24.82
N GLN A 51 -17.65 21.88 25.73
CA GLN A 51 -16.71 22.80 26.36
C GLN A 51 -15.74 23.43 25.35
N HIS A 52 -15.31 22.65 24.35
CA HIS A 52 -14.42 23.10 23.27
C HIS A 52 -15.18 23.36 21.97
N GLY A 53 -16.47 23.74 22.06
CA GLY A 53 -17.38 23.82 20.92
C GLY A 53 -16.86 24.73 19.80
N TRP A 54 -16.15 25.80 20.14
CA TRP A 54 -15.51 26.69 19.17
C TRP A 54 -14.46 25.97 18.31
N PHE A 55 -13.61 25.13 18.91
CA PHE A 55 -12.57 24.37 18.21
C PHE A 55 -13.19 23.35 17.23
N PHE A 56 -14.12 22.52 17.71
CA PHE A 56 -14.77 21.50 16.88
C PHE A 56 -15.62 22.12 15.76
N SER A 57 -16.31 23.22 16.03
CA SER A 57 -17.09 23.93 15.01
C SER A 57 -16.20 24.58 13.96
N SER A 58 -15.09 25.21 14.38
CA SER A 58 -14.13 25.84 13.44
C SER A 58 -13.48 24.80 12.54
N LEU A 59 -13.09 23.66 13.11
CA LEU A 59 -12.55 22.52 12.37
C LEU A 59 -13.55 22.00 11.35
N GLU A 60 -14.81 21.83 11.75
CA GLU A 60 -15.86 21.34 10.85
C GLU A 60 -16.09 22.28 9.66
N ILE A 61 -16.16 23.59 9.93
CA ILE A 61 -16.36 24.62 8.90
C ILE A 61 -15.16 24.67 7.96
N LEU A 62 -13.92 24.55 8.47
CA LEU A 62 -12.71 24.48 7.65
C LEU A 62 -12.76 23.28 6.71
N ILE A 63 -13.04 22.09 7.25
CA ILE A 63 -13.12 20.85 6.46
C ILE A 63 -14.21 20.96 5.40
N LEU A 64 -15.40 21.44 5.78
CA LEU A 64 -16.51 21.64 4.85
C LEU A 64 -16.15 22.65 3.76
N GLY A 65 -15.49 23.75 4.12
CA GLY A 65 -15.03 24.77 3.17
C GLY A 65 -14.02 24.20 2.17
N PHE A 66 -13.05 23.42 2.64
CA PHE A 66 -12.07 22.75 1.78
C PHE A 66 -12.75 21.80 0.77
N PHE A 67 -13.65 20.94 1.23
CA PHE A 67 -14.33 19.98 0.34
C PHE A 67 -15.37 20.65 -0.56
N SER A 68 -16.04 21.69 -0.09
CA SER A 68 -16.94 22.49 -0.93
C SER A 68 -16.17 23.21 -2.04
N PHE A 69 -14.98 23.73 -1.73
CA PHE A 69 -14.11 24.35 -2.72
C PHE A 69 -13.62 23.34 -3.75
N ASP A 70 -13.18 22.16 -3.31
CA ASP A 70 -12.79 21.07 -4.21
C ASP A 70 -13.93 20.63 -5.14
N LEU A 71 -15.12 20.38 -4.60
CA LEU A 71 -16.30 20.05 -5.40
C LEU A 71 -16.61 21.15 -6.43
N THR A 72 -16.51 22.42 -6.03
CA THR A 72 -16.74 23.55 -6.93
C THR A 72 -15.71 23.60 -8.05
N LEU A 73 -14.42 23.40 -7.74
CA LEU A 73 -13.36 23.33 -8.73
C LEU A 73 -13.60 22.20 -9.74
N ARG A 74 -13.95 21.00 -9.26
CA ARG A 74 -14.27 19.83 -10.10
C ARG A 74 -15.44 20.13 -11.02
N ILE A 75 -16.55 20.67 -10.50
CA ILE A 75 -17.73 21.03 -11.32
C ILE A 75 -17.38 22.08 -12.41
N ILE A 76 -16.52 23.06 -12.11
CA ILE A 76 -16.15 24.10 -13.08
C ILE A 76 -15.22 23.56 -14.17
N CYS A 77 -14.29 22.69 -13.81
CA CYS A 77 -13.24 22.20 -14.71
C CYS A 77 -13.68 21.04 -15.60
N TYR A 78 -14.61 20.18 -15.14
CA TYR A 78 -15.11 19.06 -15.92
C TYR A 78 -15.94 19.50 -17.14
N LYS A 79 -15.68 18.89 -18.29
CA LYS A 79 -16.29 19.22 -19.59
C LYS A 79 -17.82 19.04 -19.61
N ASN A 80 -18.33 18.03 -18.91
CA ASN A 80 -19.77 17.73 -18.77
C ASN A 80 -20.17 17.65 -17.31
N ARG A 81 -20.63 18.78 -16.74
CA ARG A 81 -20.98 18.92 -15.32
C ARG A 81 -22.05 17.94 -14.84
N LEU A 82 -23.12 17.77 -15.61
CA LEU A 82 -24.23 16.88 -15.25
C LEU A 82 -23.79 15.41 -15.28
N LYS A 83 -22.92 15.03 -16.23
CA LYS A 83 -22.37 13.66 -16.30
C LYS A 83 -21.41 13.39 -15.13
N TYR A 84 -20.68 14.41 -14.68
CA TYR A 84 -19.85 14.29 -13.47
C TYR A 84 -20.72 14.13 -12.22
N LEU A 85 -21.71 14.98 -12.01
CA LEU A 85 -22.59 14.93 -10.82
C LEU A 85 -23.41 13.63 -10.73
N THR A 86 -23.69 12.98 -11.86
CA THR A 86 -24.36 11.67 -11.91
C THR A 86 -23.39 10.48 -11.94
N SER A 87 -22.08 10.72 -11.97
CA SER A 87 -21.07 9.66 -11.82
C SER A 87 -20.94 9.25 -10.35
N PHE A 88 -20.43 8.03 -10.11
CA PHE A 88 -20.18 7.55 -8.75
C PHE A 88 -19.30 8.52 -7.95
N TYR A 89 -18.21 9.02 -8.55
CA TYR A 89 -17.28 9.96 -7.92
C TYR A 89 -17.93 11.31 -7.59
N GLY A 90 -18.66 11.89 -8.55
CA GLY A 90 -19.37 13.16 -8.31
C GLY A 90 -20.50 13.04 -7.29
N LEU A 91 -21.21 11.90 -7.28
CA LEU A 91 -22.26 11.62 -6.29
C LEU A 91 -21.68 11.51 -4.87
N VAL A 92 -20.52 10.85 -4.72
CA VAL A 92 -19.78 10.77 -3.46
C VAL A 92 -19.35 12.15 -2.96
N ASP A 93 -18.79 13.01 -3.82
CA ASP A 93 -18.41 14.37 -3.40
C ASP A 93 -19.61 15.22 -3.00
N VAL A 94 -20.73 15.12 -3.73
CA VAL A 94 -21.98 15.82 -3.40
C VAL A 94 -22.50 15.35 -2.05
N LEU A 95 -22.60 14.04 -1.82
CA LEU A 95 -23.03 13.48 -0.52
C LEU A 95 -22.11 13.85 0.64
N THR A 96 -20.84 14.16 0.37
CA THR A 96 -19.85 14.58 1.37
C THR A 96 -20.06 16.02 1.84
N VAL A 97 -20.43 16.91 0.92
CA VAL A 97 -20.55 18.36 1.15
C VAL A 97 -21.98 18.77 1.52
N VAL A 98 -22.99 18.20 0.86
CA VAL A 98 -24.39 18.60 0.98
C VAL A 98 -24.93 18.52 2.42
N PRO A 99 -24.71 17.45 3.21
CA PRO A 99 -25.20 17.40 4.58
C PRO A 99 -24.63 18.52 5.47
N GLY A 100 -23.37 18.89 5.26
CA GLY A 100 -22.73 20.00 5.97
C GLY A 100 -23.31 21.36 5.58
N LEU A 101 -23.54 21.58 4.27
CA LEU A 101 -24.18 22.81 3.79
C LEU A 101 -25.61 22.94 4.32
N ILE A 102 -26.39 21.86 4.27
CA ILE A 102 -27.77 21.84 4.82
C ILE A 102 -27.75 22.22 6.31
N GLY A 103 -26.81 21.69 7.08
CA GLY A 103 -26.66 22.02 8.50
C GLY A 103 -26.36 23.49 8.80
N ILE A 104 -25.71 24.22 7.88
CA ILE A 104 -25.42 25.66 8.03
C ILE A 104 -26.60 26.52 7.58
N PHE A 105 -27.20 26.21 6.43
CA PHE A 105 -28.24 27.05 5.82
C PHE A 105 -29.63 26.83 6.40
N ILE A 106 -29.90 25.65 6.96
CA ILE A 106 -31.17 25.32 7.56
C ILE A 106 -30.96 24.99 9.05
N PRO A 107 -31.01 25.99 9.95
CA PRO A 107 -31.10 25.73 11.39
C PRO A 107 -32.50 25.19 11.70
N LEU A 108 -32.77 23.95 11.29
CA LEU A 108 -33.97 23.22 11.67
C LEU A 108 -33.95 23.10 13.19
N GLY A 109 -34.94 23.66 13.88
CA GLY A 109 -35.18 23.46 15.32
C GLY A 109 -35.55 22.02 15.70
N ILE A 110 -35.23 21.05 14.83
CA ILE A 110 -35.42 19.61 14.97
C ILE A 110 -34.03 19.04 15.27
N ASN A 111 -33.92 18.08 16.20
CA ASN A 111 -32.67 17.41 16.56
C ASN A 111 -31.79 17.11 15.32
N THR A 112 -30.80 17.95 15.07
CA THR A 112 -29.92 17.88 13.88
C THR A 112 -28.94 16.70 13.95
N THR A 113 -29.02 15.88 15.00
CA THR A 113 -28.18 14.70 15.24
C THR A 113 -28.10 13.79 14.03
N TRP A 114 -29.23 13.49 13.37
CA TRP A 114 -29.25 12.64 12.17
C TRP A 114 -28.49 13.25 10.99
N ILE A 115 -28.60 14.57 10.78
CA ILE A 115 -27.87 15.28 9.72
C ILE A 115 -26.36 15.26 10.00
N ARG A 116 -25.96 15.27 11.28
CA ARG A 116 -24.55 15.13 11.67
C ARG A 116 -24.02 13.72 11.43
N LEU A 117 -24.84 12.69 11.67
CA LEU A 117 -24.48 11.31 11.36
C LEU A 117 -24.27 11.08 9.84
N LEU A 118 -24.93 11.87 8.98
CA LEU A 118 -24.66 11.82 7.54
C LEU A 118 -23.21 12.21 7.18
N ARG A 119 -22.44 12.83 8.08
CA ARG A 119 -21.01 13.11 7.83
C ARG A 119 -20.17 11.83 7.75
N ILE A 120 -20.68 10.70 8.24
CA ILE A 120 -20.06 9.38 8.03
C ILE A 120 -19.99 9.07 6.52
N PHE A 121 -20.90 9.60 5.68
CA PHE A 121 -20.80 9.44 4.22
C PHE A 121 -19.52 10.04 3.61
N ARG A 122 -18.80 10.91 4.33
CA ARG A 122 -17.50 11.41 3.86
C ARG A 122 -16.45 10.29 3.71
N LEU A 123 -16.67 9.12 4.33
CA LEU A 123 -15.87 7.92 4.13
C LEU A 123 -15.86 7.43 2.68
N TRP A 124 -16.98 7.56 1.96
CA TRP A 124 -17.08 7.10 0.57
C TRP A 124 -16.08 7.85 -0.32
N ARG A 125 -15.68 9.07 0.06
CA ARG A 125 -14.66 9.88 -0.63
C ARG A 125 -13.23 9.38 -0.39
N ALA A 126 -12.99 8.49 0.58
CA ALA A 126 -11.69 7.82 0.65
C ALA A 126 -11.50 6.91 -0.59
N ILE A 127 -12.56 6.27 -1.11
CA ILE A 127 -12.51 5.26 -2.19
C ILE A 127 -11.72 5.71 -3.44
N PRO A 128 -11.87 6.93 -3.97
CA PRO A 128 -11.09 7.39 -5.12
C PRO A 128 -9.62 7.64 -4.77
N ILE A 129 -9.36 8.20 -3.59
CA ILE A 129 -8.00 8.47 -3.08
C ILE A 129 -7.24 7.15 -2.89
N ILE A 130 -7.95 6.08 -2.55
CA ILE A 130 -7.42 4.73 -2.39
C ILE A 130 -6.83 4.18 -3.69
N GLN A 131 -7.48 4.43 -4.82
CA GLN A 131 -6.98 4.02 -6.14
C GLN A 131 -5.75 4.84 -6.57
N LEU A 132 -5.66 6.05 -6.05
CA LEU A 132 -4.67 7.06 -6.41
C LEU A 132 -3.35 6.91 -5.65
N VAL A 133 -3.43 6.64 -4.34
CA VAL A 133 -2.29 6.51 -3.43
C VAL A 133 -1.52 5.20 -3.66
N GLY A 134 -2.12 4.22 -4.35
CA GLY A 134 -1.43 3.03 -4.82
C GLY A 134 -0.61 3.23 -6.10
N SER A 135 -0.65 4.41 -6.75
CA SER A 135 0.06 4.68 -8.00
C SER A 135 1.45 5.30 -7.76
N GLU A 136 2.40 4.92 -8.62
CA GLU A 136 3.86 5.21 -8.68
C GLU A 136 4.40 6.55 -8.17
N ASN A 137 3.61 7.62 -8.13
CA ASN A 137 4.08 8.99 -7.88
C ASN A 137 3.79 9.51 -6.46
N VAL A 138 3.13 8.73 -5.62
CA VAL A 138 2.72 9.18 -4.29
C VAL A 138 3.79 8.82 -3.25
N VAL A 139 4.31 9.87 -2.58
CA VAL A 139 5.37 9.92 -1.54
C VAL A 139 5.11 9.03 -0.29
N ALA A 140 4.11 8.16 -0.30
CA ALA A 140 3.71 7.36 0.85
C ALA A 140 4.25 5.92 0.84
N GLY A 141 4.87 5.45 -0.26
CA GLY A 141 5.45 4.11 -0.36
C GLY A 141 4.47 3.02 0.11
N LEU A 142 4.99 2.03 0.84
CA LEU A 142 4.17 0.98 1.46
C LEU A 142 3.06 1.53 2.38
N SER A 143 3.35 2.58 3.15
CA SER A 143 2.36 3.19 4.05
C SER A 143 1.14 3.72 3.28
N GLY A 144 1.35 4.21 2.06
CA GLY A 144 0.29 4.64 1.16
C GLY A 144 -0.71 3.54 0.84
N ARG A 145 -0.23 2.31 0.61
CA ARG A 145 -1.05 1.14 0.31
C ARG A 145 -1.94 0.71 1.49
N VAL A 146 -1.56 1.07 2.72
CA VAL A 146 -2.30 0.74 3.96
C VAL A 146 -3.40 1.74 4.29
N LEU A 147 -3.19 3.02 3.99
CA LEU A 147 -4.13 4.11 4.29
C LEU A 147 -5.59 3.84 3.85
N PRO A 148 -5.85 3.25 2.67
CA PRO A 148 -7.17 2.80 2.27
C PRO A 148 -7.91 1.93 3.28
N PHE A 149 -7.23 0.88 3.72
CA PHE A 149 -7.78 -0.10 4.64
C PHE A 149 -8.01 0.54 6.00
N MET A 150 -7.15 1.50 6.38
CA MET A 150 -7.29 2.23 7.63
C MET A 150 -8.51 3.14 7.60
N ALA A 151 -8.75 3.86 6.50
CA ALA A 151 -9.95 4.68 6.31
C ALA A 151 -11.23 3.84 6.32
N ALA A 152 -11.22 2.68 5.66
CA ALA A 152 -12.34 1.75 5.66
C ALA A 152 -12.62 1.18 7.06
N ALA A 153 -11.58 0.75 7.79
CA ALA A 153 -11.70 0.20 9.13
C ALA A 153 -12.16 1.26 10.14
N LEU A 154 -11.59 2.46 10.10
CA LEU A 154 -12.03 3.58 10.95
C LEU A 154 -13.46 4.00 10.62
N GLY A 155 -13.83 3.97 9.35
CA GLY A 155 -15.19 4.27 8.94
C GLY A 155 -16.21 3.26 9.46
N LEU A 156 -15.91 1.97 9.30
CA LEU A 156 -16.69 0.90 9.88
C LEU A 156 -16.74 1.04 11.41
N LYS A 157 -15.63 1.41 12.05
CA LYS A 157 -15.56 1.62 13.50
C LYS A 157 -16.42 2.77 13.99
N VAL A 158 -16.46 3.89 13.27
CA VAL A 158 -17.35 5.01 13.62
C VAL A 158 -18.81 4.58 13.45
N LEU A 159 -19.13 3.78 12.44
CA LEU A 159 -20.47 3.22 12.30
C LEU A 159 -20.83 2.29 13.45
N THR A 160 -19.93 1.40 13.89
CA THR A 160 -20.17 0.55 15.06
C THR A 160 -20.29 1.37 16.33
N LEU A 161 -19.51 2.46 16.46
CA LEU A 161 -19.57 3.37 17.61
C LEU A 161 -20.96 4.03 17.74
N VAL A 162 -21.61 4.36 16.62
CA VAL A 162 -22.99 4.87 16.63
C VAL A 162 -23.96 3.79 17.11
N LEU A 163 -23.73 2.53 16.74
CA LEU A 163 -24.56 1.41 17.19
C LEU A 163 -24.32 1.05 18.67
N GLU A 164 -23.09 1.24 19.16
CA GLU A 164 -22.71 1.03 20.56
C GLU A 164 -23.46 1.94 21.54
N ASP A 165 -23.91 3.12 21.09
CA ASP A 165 -24.71 4.05 21.91
C ASP A 165 -26.13 3.51 22.18
N HIS A 166 -26.58 2.49 21.43
CA HIS A 166 -27.90 1.90 21.62
C HIS A 166 -27.89 0.75 22.64
N GLU A 167 -28.92 0.70 23.49
CA GLU A 167 -29.06 -0.27 24.59
C GLU A 167 -29.04 -1.75 24.17
N TRP A 168 -29.37 -2.07 22.91
CA TRP A 168 -29.37 -3.45 22.39
C TRP A 168 -27.98 -3.95 22.01
N TRP A 169 -26.96 -3.10 22.00
CA TRP A 169 -25.61 -3.50 21.60
C TRP A 169 -24.95 -4.40 22.67
N PRO A 170 -24.43 -5.58 22.29
CA PRO A 170 -23.90 -6.54 23.25
C PRO A 170 -22.58 -6.05 23.88
N THR A 171 -22.52 -5.98 25.20
CA THR A 171 -21.30 -5.70 25.96
C THR A 171 -20.59 -7.01 26.31
N ILE A 172 -19.63 -7.43 25.49
CA ILE A 172 -18.86 -8.65 25.71
C ILE A 172 -17.67 -8.34 26.64
N GLY A 173 -17.75 -8.80 27.88
CA GLY A 173 -16.65 -8.68 28.85
C GLY A 173 -15.40 -9.48 28.47
N ASN A 174 -14.24 -9.05 28.94
CA ASN A 174 -12.92 -9.73 28.79
C ASN A 174 -12.41 -9.93 27.36
N LEU A 175 -13.05 -9.36 26.33
CA LEU A 175 -12.59 -9.55 24.96
C LEU A 175 -11.21 -8.94 24.70
N SER A 176 -10.83 -7.88 25.42
CA SER A 176 -9.51 -7.26 25.30
C SER A 176 -8.36 -8.25 25.56
N VAL A 177 -8.55 -9.22 26.46
CA VAL A 177 -7.54 -10.26 26.74
C VAL A 177 -7.43 -11.22 25.56
N VAL A 178 -8.57 -11.69 25.04
CA VAL A 178 -8.61 -12.62 23.88
C VAL A 178 -8.02 -11.96 22.65
N LEU A 179 -8.44 -10.73 22.34
CA LEU A 179 -7.89 -9.96 21.22
C LEU A 179 -6.40 -9.67 21.42
N GLY A 180 -5.96 -9.35 22.64
CA GLY A 180 -4.54 -9.15 22.94
C GLY A 180 -3.70 -10.39 22.65
N VAL A 181 -4.14 -11.58 23.10
CA VAL A 181 -3.44 -12.85 22.85
C VAL A 181 -3.43 -13.21 21.37
N VAL A 182 -4.57 -13.09 20.68
CA VAL A 182 -4.67 -13.38 19.24
C VAL A 182 -3.84 -12.40 18.42
N GLY A 183 -3.88 -11.11 18.75
CA GLY A 183 -3.10 -10.08 18.09
C GLY A 183 -1.60 -10.28 18.26
N PHE A 184 -1.16 -10.69 19.46
CA PHE A 184 0.24 -11.03 19.71
C PHE A 184 0.70 -12.27 18.92
N ALA A 185 -0.12 -13.33 18.90
CA ALA A 185 0.18 -14.52 18.10
C ALA A 185 0.28 -14.21 16.60
N LEU A 186 -0.62 -13.37 16.08
CA LEU A 186 -0.59 -12.92 14.70
C LEU A 186 0.64 -12.05 14.40
N ALA A 187 1.04 -11.17 15.31
CA ALA A 187 2.25 -10.36 15.17
C ALA A 187 3.52 -11.23 15.12
N ILE A 188 3.61 -12.27 15.95
CA ILE A 188 4.71 -13.26 15.90
C ILE A 188 4.72 -13.98 14.56
N LEU A 189 3.56 -14.43 14.07
CA LEU A 189 3.42 -15.14 12.82
C LEU A 189 3.90 -14.29 11.63
N LEU A 190 3.46 -13.03 11.57
CA LEU A 190 3.88 -12.07 10.55
C LEU A 190 5.37 -11.73 10.66
N GLY A 191 5.89 -11.55 11.87
CA GLY A 191 7.32 -11.30 12.11
C GLY A 191 8.20 -12.48 11.71
N ALA A 192 7.76 -13.72 11.98
CA ALA A 192 8.44 -14.93 11.54
C ALA A 192 8.46 -15.03 10.01
N LYS A 193 7.32 -14.77 9.35
CA LYS A 193 7.27 -14.73 7.88
C LYS A 193 8.21 -13.66 7.33
N LEU A 194 8.17 -12.44 7.88
CA LEU A 194 9.05 -11.34 7.48
C LEU A 194 10.53 -11.72 7.58
N SER A 195 10.94 -12.39 8.67
CA SER A 195 12.31 -12.86 8.84
C SER A 195 12.73 -13.88 7.78
N VAL A 196 11.85 -14.83 7.44
CA VAL A 196 12.11 -15.83 6.38
C VAL A 196 12.23 -15.17 5.02
N VAL A 197 11.35 -14.23 4.70
CA VAL A 197 11.36 -13.52 3.42
C VAL A 197 12.60 -12.63 3.30
N ASN A 198 12.99 -11.93 4.37
CA ASN A 198 14.23 -11.15 4.37
C ASN A 198 15.47 -12.05 4.20
N GLY A 199 15.48 -13.23 4.81
CA GLY A 199 16.55 -14.21 4.59
C GLY A 199 16.61 -14.71 3.15
N ARG A 200 15.47 -14.87 2.47
CA ARG A 200 15.42 -15.23 1.04
C ARG A 200 15.98 -14.11 0.16
N LEU A 201 15.64 -12.85 0.46
CA LEU A 201 16.15 -11.66 -0.22
C LEU A 201 17.68 -11.60 -0.16
N TYR A 202 18.26 -11.61 1.04
CA TYR A 202 19.72 -11.57 1.22
C TYR A 202 20.43 -12.77 0.60
N ALA A 203 19.82 -13.96 0.62
CA ALA A 203 20.42 -15.13 -0.02
C ALA A 203 20.50 -14.99 -1.56
N ILE A 204 19.60 -14.22 -2.18
CA ILE A 204 19.68 -13.89 -3.61
C ILE A 204 20.81 -12.89 -3.84
N GLU A 205 20.86 -11.80 -3.07
CA GLU A 205 21.90 -10.76 -3.17
C GLU A 205 23.31 -11.35 -2.96
N ASP A 206 23.50 -12.19 -1.96
CA ASP A 206 24.76 -12.90 -1.69
C ASP A 206 25.17 -13.79 -2.88
N ALA A 207 24.21 -14.48 -3.50
CA ALA A 207 24.47 -15.32 -4.66
C ALA A 207 24.83 -14.48 -5.89
N VAL A 208 24.15 -13.36 -6.12
CA VAL A 208 24.49 -12.40 -7.19
C VAL A 208 25.91 -11.84 -6.97
N CYS A 209 26.28 -11.49 -5.74
CA CYS A 209 27.64 -11.05 -5.41
C CYS A 209 28.70 -12.11 -5.75
N ARG A 210 28.44 -13.39 -5.41
CA ARG A 210 29.35 -14.49 -5.77
C ARG A 210 29.46 -14.68 -7.28
N ILE A 211 28.34 -14.60 -8.00
CA ILE A 211 28.31 -14.66 -9.47
C ILE A 211 29.16 -13.53 -10.06
N VAL A 212 28.95 -12.28 -9.63
CA VAL A 212 29.73 -11.11 -10.09
C VAL A 212 31.21 -11.27 -9.79
N GLY A 213 31.57 -11.77 -8.60
CA GLY A 213 32.95 -12.09 -8.25
C GLY A 213 33.59 -13.07 -9.24
N ALA A 214 32.87 -14.12 -9.62
CA ALA A 214 33.32 -15.07 -10.64
C ALA A 214 33.40 -14.41 -12.03
N LEU A 215 32.39 -13.64 -12.44
CA LEU A 215 32.36 -12.95 -13.73
C LEU A 215 33.57 -12.02 -13.92
N ARG A 216 33.97 -11.28 -12.87
CA ARG A 216 35.17 -10.41 -12.92
C ARG A 216 36.44 -11.20 -13.19
N MET A 217 36.59 -12.40 -12.61
CA MET A 217 37.74 -13.27 -12.90
C MET A 217 37.66 -13.87 -14.30
N LEU A 218 36.46 -14.24 -14.76
CA LEU A 218 36.26 -14.82 -16.08
C LEU A 218 36.50 -13.80 -17.20
N ARG A 219 36.07 -12.54 -17.02
CA ARG A 219 36.25 -11.45 -17.99
C ARG A 219 37.72 -11.07 -18.18
N ALA A 220 38.57 -11.31 -17.19
CA ALA A 220 40.01 -11.08 -17.30
C ALA A 220 40.69 -12.01 -18.33
N ASN A 221 40.04 -13.11 -18.73
CA ASN A 221 40.50 -13.96 -19.81
C ASN A 221 40.04 -13.37 -21.16
N SER A 222 40.99 -12.93 -22.00
CA SER A 222 40.70 -12.29 -23.30
C SER A 222 39.83 -13.16 -24.19
N ASP A 223 40.04 -14.49 -24.14
CA ASP A 223 39.44 -15.44 -25.07
C ASP A 223 37.95 -15.68 -24.85
N ILE A 224 37.44 -15.34 -23.65
CA ILE A 224 36.05 -15.63 -23.22
C ILE A 224 35.31 -14.36 -22.73
N SER A 225 36.00 -13.22 -22.75
CA SER A 225 35.52 -11.96 -22.21
C SER A 225 34.22 -11.48 -22.87
N GLN A 226 34.08 -11.71 -24.18
CA GLN A 226 32.90 -11.32 -24.94
C GLN A 226 31.69 -12.18 -24.57
N GLU A 227 31.84 -13.51 -24.50
CA GLU A 227 30.76 -14.41 -24.11
C GLU A 227 30.28 -14.15 -22.68
N VAL A 228 31.22 -13.90 -21.75
CA VAL A 228 30.90 -13.56 -20.35
C VAL A 228 30.08 -12.27 -20.28
N THR A 229 30.44 -11.25 -21.07
CA THR A 229 29.74 -9.97 -21.10
C THR A 229 28.34 -10.11 -21.70
N VAL A 230 28.18 -10.86 -22.78
CA VAL A 230 26.85 -11.12 -23.38
C VAL A 230 25.96 -11.88 -22.40
N TRP A 231 26.50 -12.92 -21.77
CA TRP A 231 25.77 -13.72 -20.79
C TRP A 231 25.34 -12.89 -19.58
N ALA A 232 26.20 -12.00 -19.06
CA ALA A 232 25.90 -11.20 -17.89
C ALA A 232 24.78 -10.16 -18.13
N ASN A 233 24.73 -9.57 -19.34
CA ASN A 233 23.63 -8.69 -19.74
C ASN A 233 22.31 -9.47 -19.84
N GLN A 234 22.32 -10.65 -20.48
CA GLN A 234 21.14 -11.51 -20.57
C GLN A 234 20.67 -11.99 -19.18
N PHE A 235 21.61 -12.30 -18.30
CA PHE A 235 21.31 -12.70 -16.93
C PHE A 235 20.62 -11.57 -16.16
N GLU A 236 21.12 -10.33 -16.24
CA GLU A 236 20.48 -9.18 -15.60
C GLU A 236 19.07 -8.93 -16.14
N GLU A 237 18.90 -8.94 -17.46
CA GLU A 237 17.60 -8.73 -18.11
C GLU A 237 16.56 -9.77 -17.65
N ASN A 238 16.95 -11.05 -17.63
CA ASN A 238 16.08 -12.13 -17.15
C ASN A 238 15.80 -12.05 -15.64
N LEU A 239 16.73 -11.54 -14.82
CA LEU A 239 16.51 -11.39 -13.38
C LEU A 239 15.59 -10.23 -13.02
N ARG A 240 15.56 -9.16 -13.81
CA ARG A 240 14.72 -7.99 -13.52
C ARG A 240 13.22 -8.26 -13.71
N ASN A 241 12.86 -9.25 -14.54
CA ASN A 241 11.49 -9.71 -14.66
C ASN A 241 11.45 -11.20 -15.04
N PRO A 242 11.58 -12.11 -14.05
CA PRO A 242 11.78 -13.52 -14.34
C PRO A 242 10.51 -14.20 -14.86
N ASP A 243 10.59 -14.77 -16.05
CA ASP A 243 9.57 -15.61 -16.66
C ASP A 243 10.04 -17.08 -16.73
N LYS A 244 9.09 -18.04 -16.75
CA LYS A 244 9.46 -19.47 -16.81
C LYS A 244 10.24 -19.82 -18.09
N THR A 245 9.98 -19.11 -19.19
CA THR A 245 10.63 -19.30 -20.49
C THR A 245 12.04 -18.72 -20.55
N GLY A 246 12.25 -17.47 -20.15
CA GLY A 246 13.57 -16.85 -20.07
C GLY A 246 14.47 -17.54 -19.05
N ILE A 247 13.96 -17.97 -17.90
CA ILE A 247 14.75 -18.76 -16.93
C ILE A 247 15.22 -20.11 -17.54
N ARG A 248 14.39 -20.76 -18.35
CA ARG A 248 14.80 -21.97 -19.09
C ARG A 248 15.90 -21.64 -20.10
N ASN A 249 15.71 -20.61 -20.91
CA ASN A 249 16.71 -20.17 -21.88
C ASN A 249 18.03 -19.80 -21.21
N MET A 250 17.96 -19.15 -20.05
CA MET A 250 19.12 -18.77 -19.25
C MET A 250 19.91 -19.98 -18.77
N ARG A 251 19.23 -21.07 -18.38
CA ARG A 251 19.91 -22.34 -18.03
C ARG A 251 20.65 -22.93 -19.22
N GLU A 252 20.02 -22.96 -20.39
CA GLU A 252 20.63 -23.46 -21.63
C GLU A 252 21.86 -22.60 -22.03
N GLN A 253 21.76 -21.27 -21.89
CA GLN A 253 22.88 -20.34 -22.12
C GLN A 253 24.02 -20.52 -21.10
N THR A 254 23.71 -20.75 -19.82
CA THR A 254 24.72 -21.03 -18.79
C THR A 254 25.46 -22.33 -19.06
N GLU A 255 24.78 -23.38 -19.52
CA GLU A 255 25.41 -24.65 -19.89
C GLU A 255 26.32 -24.49 -21.12
N ALA A 256 25.86 -23.75 -22.14
CA ALA A 256 26.69 -23.41 -23.30
C ALA A 256 27.93 -22.59 -22.90
N LEU A 257 27.79 -21.62 -21.99
CA LEU A 257 28.92 -20.85 -21.46
C LEU A 257 29.89 -21.75 -20.70
N ALA A 258 29.41 -22.69 -19.88
CA ALA A 258 30.26 -23.61 -19.12
C ALA A 258 31.20 -24.43 -20.04
N VAL A 259 30.69 -24.95 -21.16
CA VAL A 259 31.50 -25.67 -22.15
C VAL A 259 32.59 -24.76 -22.76
N ARG A 260 32.26 -23.50 -23.03
CA ARG A 260 33.22 -22.51 -23.54
C ARG A 260 34.28 -22.15 -22.50
N LEU A 261 33.90 -22.02 -21.24
CA LEU A 261 34.82 -21.76 -20.12
C LEU A 261 35.84 -22.88 -19.98
N GLU A 262 35.41 -24.14 -20.05
CA GLU A 262 36.32 -25.29 -20.00
C GLU A 262 37.25 -25.33 -21.23
N ALA A 263 36.72 -25.05 -22.43
CA ALA A 263 37.52 -24.96 -23.64
C ALA A 263 38.58 -23.84 -23.58
N GLY A 264 38.28 -22.73 -22.91
CA GLY A 264 39.21 -21.63 -22.66
C GLY A 264 40.11 -21.82 -21.43
N GLY A 265 40.21 -23.04 -20.90
CA GLY A 265 41.17 -23.40 -19.85
C GLY A 265 40.74 -23.11 -18.42
N VAL A 266 39.47 -22.74 -18.18
CA VAL A 266 38.93 -22.56 -16.83
C VAL A 266 38.71 -23.93 -16.19
N ARG A 267 39.25 -24.12 -14.98
CA ARG A 267 39.17 -25.42 -14.28
C ARG A 267 37.75 -25.72 -13.82
N GLY A 268 37.38 -27.01 -13.91
CA GLY A 268 36.06 -27.53 -13.52
C GLY A 268 35.51 -27.06 -12.17
N PRO A 269 36.29 -26.95 -11.07
CA PRO A 269 35.77 -26.46 -9.80
C PRO A 269 35.25 -25.01 -9.84
N ASN A 270 35.88 -24.13 -10.63
CA ASN A 270 35.44 -22.74 -10.77
C ASN A 270 34.15 -22.65 -11.59
N VAL A 271 34.09 -23.44 -12.68
CA VAL A 271 32.89 -23.54 -13.53
C VAL A 271 31.71 -24.13 -12.74
N ALA A 272 31.94 -25.19 -11.97
CA ALA A 272 30.93 -25.80 -11.12
C ALA A 272 30.43 -24.85 -10.02
N GLY A 273 31.33 -24.08 -9.40
CA GLY A 273 30.98 -23.08 -8.40
C GLY A 273 30.07 -21.99 -8.97
N PHE A 274 30.48 -21.40 -10.11
CA PHE A 274 29.69 -20.41 -10.85
C PHE A 274 28.32 -20.97 -11.24
N HIS A 275 28.29 -22.14 -11.87
CA HIS A 275 27.04 -22.76 -12.33
C HIS A 275 26.08 -23.08 -11.17
N ARG A 276 26.61 -23.51 -10.03
CA ARG A 276 25.81 -23.75 -8.81
C ARG A 276 25.14 -22.47 -8.32
N ASP A 277 25.89 -21.37 -8.23
CA ASP A 277 25.35 -20.10 -7.77
C ASP A 277 24.31 -19.53 -8.74
N VAL A 278 24.55 -19.63 -10.07
CA VAL A 278 23.56 -19.26 -11.10
C VAL A 278 22.29 -20.11 -10.98
N ALA A 279 22.43 -21.43 -10.89
CA ALA A 279 21.28 -22.34 -10.78
C ALA A 279 20.45 -22.06 -9.52
N TYR A 280 21.12 -21.69 -8.42
CA TYR A 280 20.46 -21.29 -7.18
C TYR A 280 19.59 -20.03 -7.38
N VAL A 281 20.13 -18.97 -7.97
CA VAL A 281 19.38 -17.73 -8.22
C VAL A 281 18.21 -17.98 -9.18
N LEU A 282 18.43 -18.68 -10.29
CA LEU A 282 17.39 -18.99 -11.28
C LEU A 282 16.25 -19.84 -10.69
N HIS A 283 16.57 -20.76 -9.79
CA HIS A 283 15.57 -21.53 -9.06
C HIS A 283 14.76 -20.63 -8.12
N ARG A 284 15.42 -19.75 -7.37
CA ARG A 284 14.76 -18.82 -6.43
C ARG A 284 13.89 -17.77 -7.14
N ALA A 285 14.28 -17.33 -8.33
CA ALA A 285 13.54 -16.37 -9.14
C ALA A 285 12.16 -16.87 -9.59
N THR A 286 11.95 -18.19 -9.64
CA THR A 286 10.68 -18.82 -10.05
C THR A 286 10.03 -19.61 -8.92
N ALA A 287 10.55 -19.50 -7.69
CA ALA A 287 10.04 -20.23 -6.55
C ALA A 287 8.65 -19.70 -6.17
N GLU A 288 7.63 -20.52 -6.35
CA GLU A 288 6.24 -20.17 -6.03
C GLU A 288 6.05 -20.05 -4.51
N ILE A 289 5.35 -18.99 -4.09
CA ILE A 289 4.97 -18.77 -2.70
C ILE A 289 3.88 -19.79 -2.35
N PRO A 290 3.93 -20.42 -1.16
CA PRO A 290 2.88 -21.35 -0.75
C PRO A 290 1.53 -20.63 -0.58
N VAL A 291 0.67 -20.72 -1.59
CA VAL A 291 -0.62 -20.02 -1.70
C VAL A 291 -1.51 -20.24 -0.47
N ALA A 292 -1.53 -21.46 0.06
CA ALA A 292 -2.33 -21.79 1.24
C ALA A 292 -1.91 -21.00 2.49
N TYR A 293 -0.60 -20.79 2.67
CA TYR A 293 -0.05 -20.06 3.81
C TYR A 293 -0.37 -18.55 3.70
N GLU A 294 -0.23 -17.99 2.50
CA GLU A 294 -0.58 -16.60 2.23
C GLU A 294 -2.09 -16.34 2.41
N ALA A 295 -2.93 -17.20 1.84
CA ALA A 295 -4.38 -17.12 2.00
C ALA A 295 -4.78 -17.20 3.48
N PHE A 296 -4.19 -18.14 4.24
CA PHE A 296 -4.43 -18.26 5.67
C PHE A 296 -4.06 -16.97 6.43
N LEU A 297 -2.86 -16.43 6.19
CA LEU A 297 -2.41 -15.18 6.80
C LEU A 297 -3.34 -14.01 6.49
N ARG A 298 -3.75 -13.89 5.24
CA ARG A 298 -4.72 -12.88 4.80
C ARG A 298 -6.06 -13.03 5.53
N TYR A 299 -6.61 -14.23 5.60
CA TYR A 299 -7.88 -14.48 6.28
C TYR A 299 -7.80 -14.19 7.77
N VAL A 300 -6.75 -14.62 8.45
CA VAL A 300 -6.57 -14.36 9.89
C VAL A 300 -6.42 -12.86 10.16
N THR A 301 -5.66 -12.15 9.33
CA THR A 301 -5.44 -10.69 9.48
C THR A 301 -6.73 -9.91 9.26
N ILE A 302 -7.50 -10.23 8.22
CA ILE A 302 -8.82 -9.62 7.96
C ILE A 302 -9.80 -9.93 9.09
N SER A 303 -9.88 -11.19 9.51
CA SER A 303 -10.81 -11.62 10.57
C SER A 303 -10.48 -10.96 11.91
N TYR A 304 -9.20 -10.87 12.26
CA TYR A 304 -8.75 -10.19 13.47
C TYR A 304 -9.04 -8.69 13.42
N THR A 305 -8.73 -8.02 12.31
CA THR A 305 -9.01 -6.59 12.13
C THR A 305 -10.51 -6.31 12.25
N ALA A 306 -11.35 -7.13 11.61
CA ALA A 306 -12.80 -7.02 11.70
C ALA A 306 -13.30 -7.21 13.14
N ALA A 307 -12.76 -8.18 13.88
CA ALA A 307 -13.11 -8.40 15.28
C ALA A 307 -12.73 -7.20 16.17
N VAL A 308 -11.55 -6.61 15.95
CA VAL A 308 -11.12 -5.40 16.68
C VAL A 308 -12.05 -4.23 16.40
N VAL A 309 -12.37 -3.99 15.12
CA VAL A 309 -13.27 -2.91 14.70
C VAL A 309 -14.67 -3.08 15.31
N LEU A 310 -15.24 -4.28 15.22
CA LEU A 310 -16.61 -4.52 15.64
C LEU A 310 -16.78 -4.54 17.16
N VAL A 311 -15.78 -5.00 17.91
CA VAL A 311 -16.01 -5.36 19.31
C VAL A 311 -15.26 -4.52 20.34
N VAL A 312 -14.13 -3.90 20.00
CA VAL A 312 -13.44 -3.02 20.98
C VAL A 312 -14.24 -1.74 21.13
N PRO A 313 -14.83 -1.43 22.31
CA PRO A 313 -15.78 -0.33 22.43
C PRO A 313 -15.08 1.04 22.47
N GLY A 314 -15.87 2.09 22.19
CA GLY A 314 -15.52 3.47 22.49
C GLY A 314 -14.37 4.07 21.67
N LEU A 315 -13.80 5.16 22.19
CA LEU A 315 -12.65 5.84 21.59
C LEU A 315 -11.40 4.95 21.54
N THR A 316 -11.24 4.06 22.51
CA THR A 316 -10.17 3.05 22.50
C THR A 316 -10.28 2.14 21.28
N GLY A 317 -11.49 1.78 20.86
CA GLY A 317 -11.73 1.02 19.63
C GLY A 317 -11.35 1.77 18.36
N VAL A 318 -11.57 3.08 18.30
CA VAL A 318 -11.16 3.94 17.16
C VAL A 318 -9.64 3.94 17.00
N ILE A 319 -8.92 4.20 18.09
CA ILE A 319 -7.45 4.21 18.08
C ILE A 319 -6.91 2.81 17.78
N ALA A 320 -7.45 1.77 18.44
CA ALA A 320 -7.03 0.39 18.23
C ALA A 320 -7.24 -0.06 16.78
N SER A 321 -8.36 0.29 16.16
CA SER A 321 -8.64 -0.04 14.76
C SER A 321 -7.63 0.59 13.81
N ALA A 322 -7.29 1.87 14.00
CA ALA A 322 -6.26 2.54 13.21
C ALA A 322 -4.90 1.86 13.36
N LEU A 323 -4.48 1.61 14.61
CA LEU A 323 -3.18 1.00 14.91
C LEU A 323 -3.07 -0.43 14.39
N VAL A 324 -4.12 -1.24 14.56
CA VAL A 324 -4.17 -2.63 14.08
C VAL A 324 -4.05 -2.69 12.57
N VAL A 325 -4.76 -1.82 11.84
CA VAL A 325 -4.61 -1.77 10.39
C VAL A 325 -3.22 -1.31 9.99
N TYR A 326 -2.73 -0.21 10.57
CA TYR A 326 -1.40 0.29 10.24
C TYR A 326 -0.29 -0.74 10.50
N ALA A 327 -0.35 -1.42 11.65
CA ALA A 327 0.66 -2.38 12.05
C ALA A 327 0.51 -3.75 11.37
N LEU A 328 -0.66 -4.39 11.45
CA LEU A 328 -0.84 -5.77 11.00
C LEU A 328 -1.12 -5.87 9.50
N VAL A 329 -2.02 -5.03 8.97
CA VAL A 329 -2.26 -4.99 7.51
C VAL A 329 -1.03 -4.40 6.81
N GLY A 330 -0.37 -3.42 7.42
CA GLY A 330 0.92 -2.91 6.93
C GLY A 330 2.02 -3.97 6.92
N ALA A 331 2.18 -4.75 7.99
CA ALA A 331 3.14 -5.85 8.00
C ALA A 331 2.78 -6.94 6.99
N TYR A 332 1.49 -7.22 6.77
CA TYR A 332 1.06 -8.15 5.71
C TYR A 332 1.50 -7.65 4.32
N PHE A 333 1.24 -6.39 3.98
CA PHE A 333 1.68 -5.84 2.68
C PHE A 333 3.20 -5.77 2.55
N LEU A 334 3.92 -5.46 3.63
CA LEU A 334 5.38 -5.49 3.64
C LEU A 334 5.88 -6.88 3.22
N VAL A 335 5.30 -7.92 3.82
CA VAL A 335 5.70 -9.29 3.58
C VAL A 335 5.30 -9.77 2.19
N GLU A 336 4.11 -9.39 1.71
CA GLU A 336 3.64 -9.67 0.34
C GLU A 336 4.56 -9.05 -0.71
N ASP A 337 5.00 -7.81 -0.50
CA ASP A 337 5.92 -7.10 -1.40
C ASP A 337 7.30 -7.79 -1.45
N MET A 338 7.84 -8.17 -0.29
CA MET A 338 9.14 -8.84 -0.22
C MET A 338 9.13 -10.30 -0.71
N ASP A 339 7.96 -10.94 -0.80
CA ASP A 339 7.83 -12.32 -1.29
C ASP A 339 8.20 -12.43 -2.79
N SER A 340 8.19 -11.30 -3.53
CA SER A 340 8.62 -11.17 -4.93
C SER A 340 9.86 -10.26 -5.08
N PRO A 341 11.04 -10.66 -4.57
CA PRO A 341 12.20 -9.78 -4.48
C PRO A 341 12.82 -9.37 -5.83
N LEU A 342 12.44 -10.04 -6.92
CA LEU A 342 12.96 -9.84 -8.28
C LEU A 342 11.90 -9.28 -9.25
N SER A 343 10.71 -8.91 -8.78
CA SER A 343 9.75 -8.18 -9.63
C SER A 343 10.11 -6.70 -9.63
N PHE A 344 10.74 -6.20 -10.70
CA PHE A 344 11.05 -4.77 -10.82
C PHE A 344 9.88 -3.92 -11.34
N ASP A 345 8.66 -4.45 -11.20
CA ASP A 345 7.43 -3.76 -11.54
C ASP A 345 7.23 -2.48 -10.73
N LYS A 346 6.33 -1.64 -11.24
CA LYS A 346 5.95 -0.34 -10.67
C LYS A 346 5.34 -0.45 -9.26
N ASP A 347 4.79 -1.62 -8.93
CA ASP A 347 4.11 -1.88 -7.65
C ASP A 347 5.02 -2.50 -6.57
N SER A 348 6.29 -2.79 -6.90
CA SER A 348 7.26 -3.39 -5.96
C SER A 348 8.09 -2.33 -5.25
N TYR A 349 8.00 -2.27 -3.92
CA TYR A 349 8.71 -1.28 -3.10
C TYR A 349 10.07 -1.79 -2.59
N ILE A 350 10.20 -3.08 -2.31
CA ILE A 350 11.41 -3.73 -1.79
C ILE A 350 11.89 -4.76 -2.80
N ARG A 351 13.15 -4.61 -3.23
CA ARG A 351 13.76 -5.41 -4.30
C ARG A 351 15.14 -5.88 -3.87
N ALA A 352 15.58 -7.00 -4.43
CA ALA A 352 16.95 -7.45 -4.30
C ALA A 352 17.89 -6.43 -4.97
N ASP A 353 18.97 -6.10 -4.27
CA ASP A 353 19.99 -5.24 -4.82
C ASP A 353 20.81 -5.97 -5.90
N LEU A 354 20.59 -5.55 -7.15
CA LEU A 354 21.33 -6.03 -8.33
C LEU A 354 22.41 -5.03 -8.77
N GLU A 355 22.73 -4.01 -7.94
CA GLU A 355 23.78 -3.02 -8.24
C GLU A 355 25.13 -3.68 -8.60
N PRO A 356 25.62 -4.73 -7.89
CA PRO A 356 26.90 -5.36 -8.26
C PRO A 356 26.93 -5.92 -9.68
N LEU A 357 25.79 -6.42 -10.17
CA LEU A 357 25.64 -6.96 -11.52
C LEU A 357 25.49 -5.83 -12.55
N SER A 358 24.71 -4.81 -12.20
CA SER A 358 24.52 -3.61 -13.05
C SER A 358 25.87 -2.91 -13.29
N GLN A 359 26.65 -2.69 -12.23
CA GLN A 359 28.00 -2.14 -12.32
C GLN A 359 28.92 -3.02 -13.18
N PHE A 360 28.83 -4.34 -13.08
CA PHE A 360 29.64 -5.24 -13.91
C PHE A 360 29.33 -5.10 -15.41
N ASN A 361 28.07 -4.81 -15.76
CA ASN A 361 27.61 -4.66 -17.14
C ASN A 361 27.90 -3.27 -17.74
N GLU A 362 27.98 -2.22 -16.90
CA GLU A 362 28.32 -0.85 -17.33
C GLU A 362 29.82 -0.68 -17.69
N TYR A 363 30.70 -1.38 -16.97
CA TYR A 363 32.15 -1.44 -17.24
C TYR A 363 32.50 -2.62 -18.14
#